data_AF-A0A4R6XYT4-F1
#
_entry.id   AF-A0A4R6XYT4-F1
#
_cell.length_a   1.000
_cell.length_b   1.000
_cell.length_c   1.000
_cell.angle_alpha   90.00
_cell.angle_beta   90.00
_cell.angle_gamma   90.00
#
_symmetry.space_group_name_H-M   'P 1'
#
loop_
_entity.id
_entity.type
_entity.pdbx_description
1 polymer ?
#
loop_
_entity_poly.entity_id
_entity_poly.type
_entity_poly.pdbx_seq_one_letter_code
_entity_poly.pdbx_strand_id
1 'polypeptide(L)'
;MTKNLNNIISSLLFLSVSLFSSIGIVMPVQAQSGKAIVEVMTEPAISGTVRFSGTPDGEVSLPSGAIFATGLTPGSYQSSVSYVEPALLAANYSLTSISCDDDSSASPSIGDVASGRATFNLDNSETVTCVFIYTKDDVDNGPGDDGGDDGDGDDGGNDDGDNDGDDDLVSCICPKEGSWRVSNLPGKMVCTGVMSMTVPLAPSRDTGVIEKSNSCRTLTASGLSEDEATIEFNRTANCNYIGTVGGSHEGIPMEIDFTLNVADESSMSGKLHSVVSQQGMTCTMSRNYTMNAVD
;
A
#
# COMPACT_ATOMS: atom_id res chain seq x y z
N MET A 1 46.49 -31.11 -73.84
CA MET A 1 47.19 -32.27 -73.26
C MET A 1 46.49 -32.62 -71.95
N THR A 2 45.59 -33.63 -71.87
CA THR A 2 45.86 -35.03 -71.45
C THR A 2 46.58 -35.10 -70.09
N LYS A 3 46.15 -35.73 -68.97
CA LYS A 3 45.29 -36.89 -68.58
C LYS A 3 44.85 -36.64 -67.11
N ASN A 4 43.67 -36.99 -66.60
CA ASN A 4 43.02 -38.30 -66.33
C ASN A 4 43.59 -39.11 -65.12
N LEU A 5 42.74 -39.21 -64.09
CA LEU A 5 42.36 -40.35 -63.21
C LEU A 5 43.40 -41.36 -62.62
N ASN A 6 43.21 -41.65 -61.31
CA ASN A 6 42.97 -42.97 -60.66
C ASN A 6 43.90 -43.46 -59.53
N ASN A 7 43.23 -43.72 -58.39
CA ASN A 7 43.26 -44.87 -57.47
C ASN A 7 44.55 -45.37 -56.82
N ILE A 8 44.55 -45.45 -55.48
CA ILE A 8 44.67 -46.73 -54.72
C ILE A 8 43.75 -46.67 -53.49
N ILE A 9 42.79 -47.61 -53.43
CA ILE A 9 42.03 -48.01 -52.24
C ILE A 9 42.82 -49.14 -51.56
N SER A 10 43.07 -49.07 -50.26
CA SER A 10 43.43 -50.25 -49.46
C SER A 10 42.88 -50.16 -48.04
N SER A 11 42.43 -51.31 -47.57
CA SER A 11 41.45 -51.59 -46.52
C SER A 11 41.90 -51.43 -45.06
N LEU A 12 40.92 -51.07 -44.24
CA LEU A 12 40.59 -51.52 -42.88
C LEU A 12 41.71 -51.70 -41.82
N LEU A 13 41.63 -50.94 -40.72
CA LEU A 13 41.21 -51.46 -39.41
C LEU A 13 40.88 -50.33 -38.42
N PHE A 14 39.80 -50.52 -37.67
CA PHE A 14 39.26 -49.66 -36.61
C PHE A 14 40.24 -49.47 -35.42
N LEU A 15 40.36 -48.24 -34.88
CA LEU A 15 40.32 -47.97 -33.43
C LEU A 15 40.24 -46.45 -33.12
N SER A 16 39.15 -46.05 -32.45
CA SER A 16 39.03 -45.05 -31.38
C SER A 16 39.85 -43.73 -31.42
N VAL A 17 39.17 -42.58 -31.43
CA VAL A 17 38.85 -41.74 -30.24
C VAL A 17 38.27 -40.42 -30.75
N SER A 18 37.04 -40.14 -30.32
CA SER A 18 36.37 -38.86 -30.49
C SER A 18 37.05 -37.78 -29.67
N LEU A 19 37.32 -36.63 -30.28
CA LEU A 19 37.29 -35.31 -29.61
C LEU A 19 36.92 -34.29 -30.68
N PHE A 20 35.61 -34.19 -30.94
CA PHE A 20 35.04 -32.95 -31.46
C PHE A 20 35.37 -31.87 -30.43
N SER A 21 36.16 -30.88 -30.84
CA SER A 21 36.27 -29.62 -30.12
C SER A 21 34.91 -28.92 -30.24
N SER A 22 33.96 -29.29 -29.38
CA SER A 22 32.77 -28.50 -29.15
C SER A 22 33.21 -27.18 -28.55
N ILE A 23 33.44 -26.19 -29.43
CA ILE A 23 33.34 -24.78 -29.06
C ILE A 23 31.94 -24.64 -28.48
N GLY A 24 31.86 -24.66 -27.15
CA GLY A 24 30.69 -24.24 -26.42
C GLY A 24 30.51 -22.77 -26.75
N ILE A 25 29.73 -22.49 -27.79
CA ILE A 25 29.07 -21.20 -27.90
C ILE A 25 28.16 -21.17 -26.68
N VAL A 26 28.62 -20.52 -25.62
CA VAL A 26 27.72 -19.99 -24.60
C VAL A 26 26.90 -18.98 -25.37
N MET A 27 25.80 -19.43 -25.97
CA MET A 27 24.75 -18.50 -26.36
C MET A 27 24.43 -17.74 -25.08
N PRO A 28 24.42 -16.39 -25.07
CA PRO A 28 23.81 -15.71 -23.95
C PRO A 28 22.41 -16.31 -23.84
N VAL A 29 22.10 -16.93 -22.70
CA VAL A 29 20.70 -17.10 -22.32
C VAL A 29 20.13 -15.72 -22.51
N GLN A 30 19.26 -15.54 -23.51
CA GLN A 30 18.42 -14.36 -23.54
C GLN A 30 17.70 -14.43 -22.20
N ALA A 31 18.09 -13.56 -21.26
CA ALA A 31 17.37 -13.39 -20.03
C ALA A 31 15.94 -13.05 -20.49
N GLN A 32 15.02 -14.01 -20.36
CA GLN A 32 13.62 -13.77 -20.58
C GLN A 32 13.21 -12.79 -19.49
N SER A 33 13.20 -11.52 -19.86
CA SER A 33 12.97 -10.41 -18.97
C SER A 33 11.54 -9.93 -19.15
N GLY A 34 10.70 -10.20 -18.16
CA GLY A 34 9.40 -9.59 -18.03
C GLY A 34 9.48 -8.13 -17.57
N LYS A 35 8.32 -7.48 -17.60
CA LYS A 35 8.10 -6.10 -17.16
C LYS A 35 6.85 -6.04 -16.29
N ALA A 36 6.97 -5.39 -15.14
CA ALA A 36 5.83 -5.10 -14.27
C ALA A 36 5.58 -3.59 -14.27
N ILE A 37 4.32 -3.18 -14.46
CA ILE A 37 3.90 -1.78 -14.51
C ILE A 37 2.80 -1.57 -13.47
N VAL A 38 2.95 -0.54 -12.66
CA VAL A 38 1.87 -0.02 -11.82
C VAL A 38 1.41 1.28 -12.46
N GLU A 39 0.14 1.36 -12.84
CA GLU A 39 -0.52 2.60 -13.22
C GLU A 39 -1.47 3.04 -12.11
N VAL A 40 -1.62 4.34 -11.92
CA VAL A 40 -2.58 4.90 -10.96
C VAL A 40 -3.48 5.88 -11.68
N MET A 41 -4.77 5.82 -11.38
CA MET A 41 -5.80 6.72 -11.89
C MET A 41 -6.69 7.21 -10.76
N THR A 42 -7.22 8.43 -10.89
CA THR A 42 -8.23 8.97 -9.98
C THR A 42 -9.51 9.33 -10.71
N GLU A 43 -10.66 9.05 -10.11
CA GLU A 43 -11.99 9.42 -10.62
C GLU A 43 -12.84 10.11 -9.52
N PRO A 44 -13.18 11.40 -9.66
CA PRO A 44 -12.75 12.32 -10.71
C PRO A 44 -11.23 12.59 -10.70
N ALA A 45 -10.72 13.22 -11.76
CA ALA A 45 -9.31 13.55 -11.84
C ALA A 45 -8.90 14.56 -10.76
N ILE A 46 -7.91 14.21 -9.93
CA ILE A 46 -7.32 15.09 -8.91
C ILE A 46 -5.79 15.01 -8.95
N SER A 47 -5.13 16.14 -8.68
CA SER A 47 -3.68 16.16 -8.52
C SER A 47 -3.27 15.60 -7.16
N GLY A 48 -2.14 14.91 -7.13
CA GLY A 48 -1.51 14.46 -5.90
C GLY A 48 -0.51 13.35 -6.17
N THR A 49 -0.17 12.60 -5.12
CA THR A 49 0.95 11.66 -5.14
C THR A 49 0.62 10.35 -4.44
N VAL A 50 0.98 9.23 -5.06
CA VAL A 50 0.92 7.89 -4.45
C VAL A 50 2.29 7.26 -4.58
N ARG A 51 2.81 6.64 -3.51
CA ARG A 51 4.13 5.98 -3.51
C ARG A 51 3.99 4.50 -3.26
N PHE A 52 4.79 3.73 -3.96
CA PHE A 52 4.81 2.27 -3.90
C PHE A 52 6.15 1.76 -3.39
N SER A 53 6.10 0.64 -2.68
CA SER A 53 7.25 -0.14 -2.26
C SER A 53 7.17 -1.55 -2.86
N GLY A 54 8.33 -2.17 -3.12
CA GLY A 54 8.41 -3.51 -3.71
C GLY A 54 8.95 -3.50 -5.13
N THR A 55 8.26 -4.14 -6.06
CA THR A 55 8.67 -4.25 -7.47
C THR A 55 7.43 -4.20 -8.38
N PRO A 56 7.22 -3.10 -9.11
CA PRO A 56 8.00 -1.85 -9.10
C PRO A 56 7.80 -1.04 -7.81
N ASP A 57 8.84 -0.32 -7.38
CA ASP A 57 8.77 0.74 -6.37
C ASP A 57 8.88 2.13 -7.01
N GLY A 58 8.47 3.17 -6.29
CA GLY A 58 8.60 4.55 -6.74
C GLY A 58 7.41 5.42 -6.41
N GLU A 59 7.32 6.54 -7.11
CA GLU A 59 6.30 7.57 -6.90
C GLU A 59 5.53 7.82 -8.19
N VAL A 60 4.21 7.94 -8.07
CA VAL A 60 3.29 8.24 -9.15
C VAL A 60 2.62 9.58 -8.88
N SER A 61 2.76 10.52 -9.81
CA SER A 61 2.00 11.77 -9.82
C SER A 61 0.64 11.56 -10.49
N LEU A 62 -0.40 12.14 -9.89
CA LEU A 62 -1.81 12.05 -10.32
C LEU A 62 -2.21 13.29 -11.15
N PRO A 63 -3.32 13.27 -11.91
CA PRO A 63 -4.47 12.34 -11.87
C PRO A 63 -4.21 10.97 -12.52
N SER A 64 -3.15 10.85 -13.31
CA SER A 64 -2.70 9.58 -13.84
C SER A 64 -1.19 9.54 -14.02
N GLY A 65 -0.60 8.37 -13.78
CA GLY A 65 0.83 8.16 -13.95
C GLY A 65 1.21 6.70 -13.72
N ALA A 66 2.50 6.37 -13.90
CA ALA A 66 2.97 4.99 -13.83
C ALA A 66 4.42 4.86 -13.33
N ILE A 67 4.72 3.74 -12.69
CA ILE A 67 6.07 3.25 -12.40
C ILE A 67 6.24 1.86 -13.00
N PHE A 68 7.47 1.46 -13.31
CA PHE A 68 7.73 0.16 -13.92
C PHE A 68 9.09 -0.42 -13.52
N ALA A 69 9.15 -1.75 -13.57
CA ALA A 69 10.37 -2.53 -13.43
C ALA A 69 10.55 -3.42 -14.67
N THR A 70 11.78 -3.50 -15.18
CA THR A 70 12.15 -4.33 -16.34
C THR A 70 13.27 -5.29 -15.94
N GLY A 71 13.58 -6.27 -16.80
CA GLY A 71 14.66 -7.21 -16.49
C GLY A 71 14.24 -8.32 -15.52
N LEU A 72 12.93 -8.49 -15.28
CA LEU A 72 12.42 -9.42 -14.28
C LEU A 72 12.43 -10.83 -14.81
N THR A 73 12.99 -11.78 -14.07
CA THR A 73 12.86 -13.20 -14.41
C THR A 73 11.41 -13.65 -14.20
N PRO A 74 10.96 -14.74 -14.84
CA PRO A 74 9.65 -15.31 -14.54
C PRO A 74 9.53 -15.62 -13.04
N GLY A 75 8.40 -15.29 -12.43
CA GLY A 75 8.19 -15.43 -10.99
C GLY A 75 7.19 -14.43 -10.41
N SER A 76 7.07 -14.45 -9.08
CA SER A 76 6.12 -13.62 -8.35
C SER A 76 6.81 -12.41 -7.69
N TYR A 77 6.27 -11.23 -7.93
CA TYR A 77 6.74 -9.94 -7.42
C TYR A 77 5.58 -9.20 -6.77
N GLN A 78 5.87 -8.31 -5.82
CA GLN A 78 4.83 -7.54 -5.11
C GLN A 78 5.13 -6.07 -5.18
N SER A 79 4.10 -5.26 -5.46
CA SER A 79 4.13 -3.81 -5.26
C SER A 79 2.99 -3.42 -4.33
N SER A 80 3.27 -2.61 -3.32
CA SER A 80 2.30 -2.20 -2.31
C SER A 80 2.31 -0.69 -2.12
N VAL A 81 1.12 -0.10 -2.01
CA VAL A 81 0.94 1.30 -1.64
C VAL A 81 1.59 1.52 -0.28
N SER A 82 2.56 2.42 -0.25
CA SER A 82 3.34 2.80 0.94
C SER A 82 2.94 4.16 1.49
N TYR A 83 2.37 5.02 0.63
CA TYR A 83 1.94 6.37 0.99
C TYR A 83 0.89 6.86 -0.02
N VAL A 84 -0.12 7.56 0.48
CA VAL A 84 -1.11 8.30 -0.31
C VAL A 84 -1.11 9.72 0.21
N GLU A 85 -1.05 10.71 -0.68
CA GLU A 85 -1.05 12.10 -0.27
C GLU A 85 -2.30 12.46 0.56
N PRO A 86 -2.14 13.08 1.74
CA PRO A 86 -3.27 13.41 2.62
C PRO A 86 -4.37 14.24 1.95
N ALA A 87 -4.02 15.07 0.96
CA ALA A 87 -4.99 15.87 0.21
C ALA A 87 -6.00 15.03 -0.58
N LEU A 88 -5.59 13.84 -1.07
CA LEU A 88 -6.51 12.90 -1.72
C LEU A 88 -7.50 12.34 -0.71
N LEU A 89 -7.00 11.91 0.45
CA LEU A 89 -7.82 11.33 1.51
C LEU A 89 -8.80 12.38 2.07
N ALA A 90 -8.34 13.61 2.28
CA ALA A 90 -9.17 14.74 2.70
C ALA A 90 -10.23 15.14 1.66
N ALA A 91 -9.97 14.85 0.37
CA ALA A 91 -10.94 15.01 -0.71
C ALA A 91 -11.86 13.77 -0.88
N ASN A 92 -11.79 12.82 0.06
CA ASN A 92 -12.54 11.56 0.11
C ASN A 92 -12.24 10.59 -1.03
N TYR A 93 -11.01 10.55 -1.53
CA TYR A 93 -10.58 9.50 -2.44
C TYR A 93 -10.14 8.25 -1.69
N SER A 94 -10.68 7.11 -2.09
CA SER A 94 -10.31 5.79 -1.57
C SER A 94 -9.87 4.88 -2.72
N LEU A 95 -8.96 3.94 -2.46
CA LEU A 95 -8.59 2.93 -3.45
C LEU A 95 -9.74 1.94 -3.56
N THR A 96 -10.37 1.86 -4.74
CA THR A 96 -11.55 1.02 -4.95
C THR A 96 -11.32 -0.11 -5.94
N SER A 97 -10.26 -0.04 -6.74
CA SER A 97 -9.91 -1.11 -7.66
C SER A 97 -8.42 -1.28 -7.83
N ILE A 98 -8.00 -2.55 -7.95
CA ILE A 98 -6.71 -2.95 -8.50
C ILE A 98 -7.00 -4.02 -9.54
N SER A 99 -6.67 -3.78 -10.80
CA SER A 99 -6.91 -4.72 -11.91
C SER A 99 -5.64 -4.92 -12.72
N CYS A 100 -5.30 -6.17 -13.05
CA CYS A 100 -4.13 -6.53 -13.85
C CYS A 100 -4.56 -7.03 -15.24
N ASP A 101 -3.76 -6.78 -16.27
CA ASP A 101 -4.12 -7.06 -17.68
C ASP A 101 -3.79 -8.50 -18.16
N ASP A 102 -3.41 -9.38 -17.25
CA ASP A 102 -2.88 -10.73 -17.53
C ASP A 102 -3.81 -11.87 -17.07
N ASP A 103 -5.12 -11.61 -16.91
CA ASP A 103 -6.12 -12.62 -16.49
C ASP A 103 -6.15 -13.90 -17.37
N SER A 104 -5.59 -13.83 -18.59
CA SER A 104 -5.50 -14.94 -19.54
C SER A 104 -4.16 -15.69 -19.52
N SER A 105 -3.20 -15.27 -18.70
CA SER A 105 -1.89 -15.90 -18.57
C SER A 105 -1.98 -17.24 -17.81
N ALA A 106 -0.88 -18.02 -17.82
CA ALA A 106 -0.86 -19.29 -17.10
C ALA A 106 -0.82 -19.07 -15.58
N SER A 107 -0.26 -17.93 -15.16
CA SER A 107 -0.26 -17.47 -13.78
C SER A 107 -0.77 -16.03 -13.70
N PRO A 108 -2.09 -15.81 -13.62
CA PRO A 108 -2.65 -14.46 -13.53
C PRO A 108 -2.14 -13.68 -12.32
N SER A 109 -1.88 -12.39 -12.50
CA SER A 109 -1.55 -11.46 -11.43
C SER A 109 -2.80 -11.08 -10.64
N ILE A 110 -2.61 -10.63 -9.41
CA ILE A 110 -3.71 -10.42 -8.46
C ILE A 110 -3.60 -9.04 -7.82
N GLY A 111 -4.70 -8.29 -7.86
CA GLY A 111 -4.89 -7.08 -7.06
C GLY A 111 -5.62 -7.38 -5.74
N ASP A 112 -5.13 -6.82 -4.64
CA ASP A 112 -5.71 -6.88 -3.31
C ASP A 112 -5.95 -5.46 -2.80
N VAL A 113 -7.18 -4.97 -2.99
CA VAL A 113 -7.59 -3.61 -2.61
C VAL A 113 -7.47 -3.38 -1.10
N ALA A 114 -7.82 -4.38 -0.29
CA ALA A 114 -7.84 -4.25 1.16
C ALA A 114 -6.44 -4.00 1.75
N SER A 115 -5.40 -4.58 1.15
CA SER A 115 -4.01 -4.33 1.54
C SER A 115 -3.27 -3.34 0.63
N GLY A 116 -3.92 -2.80 -0.40
CA GLY A 116 -3.31 -1.89 -1.37
C GLY A 116 -2.14 -2.52 -2.12
N ARG A 117 -2.26 -3.79 -2.51
CA ARG A 117 -1.14 -4.59 -3.05
C ARG A 117 -1.49 -5.24 -4.39
N ALA A 118 -0.55 -5.17 -5.32
CA ALA A 118 -0.55 -6.00 -6.53
C ALA A 118 0.52 -7.08 -6.42
N THR A 119 0.16 -8.32 -6.76
CA THR A 119 1.08 -9.45 -6.92
C THR A 119 1.21 -9.76 -8.40
N PHE A 120 2.37 -9.42 -8.97
CA PHE A 120 2.72 -9.67 -10.37
C PHE A 120 3.27 -11.08 -10.52
N ASN A 121 2.58 -11.92 -11.28
CA ASN A 121 3.00 -13.29 -11.59
C ASN A 121 3.47 -13.33 -13.04
N LEU A 122 4.76 -13.07 -13.26
CA LEU A 122 5.30 -12.93 -14.60
C LEU A 122 5.63 -14.29 -15.23
N ASP A 123 4.99 -14.58 -16.35
CA ASP A 123 5.38 -15.62 -17.29
C ASP A 123 6.56 -15.17 -18.18
N ASN A 124 7.07 -16.09 -19.01
CA ASN A 124 8.25 -15.85 -19.85
C ASN A 124 8.09 -14.64 -20.78
N SER A 125 8.91 -13.61 -20.55
CA SER A 125 8.92 -12.37 -21.34
C SER A 125 7.59 -11.61 -21.33
N GLU A 126 6.80 -11.76 -20.27
CA GLU A 126 5.50 -11.10 -20.13
C GLU A 126 5.63 -9.64 -19.69
N THR A 127 4.70 -8.80 -20.13
CA THR A 127 4.51 -7.47 -19.57
C THR A 127 3.14 -7.44 -18.91
N VAL A 128 3.11 -7.18 -17.60
CA VAL A 128 1.88 -7.07 -16.83
C VAL A 128 1.73 -5.63 -16.33
N THR A 129 0.54 -5.09 -16.50
CA THR A 129 0.11 -3.78 -16.04
C THR A 129 -0.99 -3.95 -15.02
N CYS A 130 -0.75 -3.53 -13.78
CA CYS A 130 -1.78 -3.44 -12.76
C CYS A 130 -2.17 -1.98 -12.54
N VAL A 131 -3.46 -1.67 -12.69
CA VAL A 131 -4.04 -0.33 -12.56
C VAL A 131 -4.71 -0.19 -11.19
N PHE A 132 -4.27 0.81 -10.42
CA PHE A 132 -4.85 1.21 -9.14
C PHE A 132 -5.79 2.39 -9.36
N ILE A 133 -7.08 2.20 -9.08
CA ILE A 133 -8.10 3.25 -9.27
C ILE A 133 -8.53 3.78 -7.92
N TYR A 134 -8.34 5.08 -7.73
CA TYR A 134 -8.86 5.83 -6.60
C TYR A 134 -10.15 6.53 -7.02
N THR A 135 -11.27 6.21 -6.38
CA THR A 135 -12.53 6.93 -6.63
C THR A 135 -12.84 7.83 -5.45
N LYS A 136 -13.44 8.99 -5.72
CA LYS A 136 -14.03 9.79 -4.68
C LYS A 136 -15.28 9.09 -4.14
N ASP A 137 -15.31 8.83 -2.84
CA ASP A 137 -16.53 8.44 -2.16
C ASP A 137 -17.47 9.64 -2.18
N ASP A 138 -18.63 9.49 -2.83
CA ASP A 138 -19.71 10.44 -2.68
C ASP A 138 -20.15 10.39 -1.22
N VAL A 139 -19.74 11.40 -0.45
CA VAL A 139 -20.37 11.69 0.83
C VAL A 139 -21.78 12.11 0.49
N ASP A 140 -22.68 11.14 0.38
CA ASP A 140 -24.11 11.40 0.49
C ASP A 140 -24.32 11.96 1.89
N ASN A 141 -24.25 13.29 2.00
CA ASN A 141 -24.53 14.03 3.21
C ASN A 141 -26.05 14.04 3.44
N GLY A 142 -26.65 12.87 3.61
CA GLY A 142 -28.04 12.69 4.03
C GLY A 142 -29.12 13.21 3.07
N PRO A 143 -30.37 12.76 3.28
CA PRO A 143 -31.49 13.10 2.42
C PRO A 143 -31.81 14.59 2.57
N GLY A 144 -31.75 15.32 1.47
CA GLY A 144 -32.28 16.68 1.37
C GLY A 144 -33.78 16.66 1.59
N ASP A 145 -34.18 16.87 2.84
CA ASP A 145 -35.52 17.21 3.26
C ASP A 145 -35.76 18.69 2.92
N ASP A 146 -36.32 18.96 1.74
CA ASP A 146 -37.04 20.19 1.43
C ASP A 146 -38.42 19.78 0.91
N GLY A 147 -39.35 19.63 1.85
CA GLY A 147 -40.76 19.35 1.58
C GLY A 147 -41.46 20.46 0.80
N GLY A 148 -42.48 20.06 0.04
CA GLY A 148 -43.44 21.00 -0.54
C GLY A 148 -44.30 20.44 -1.67
N ASP A 149 -45.47 19.92 -1.29
CA ASP A 149 -46.77 20.05 -1.97
C ASP A 149 -47.24 18.93 -2.95
N ASP A 150 -48.21 18.18 -2.41
CA ASP A 150 -49.53 17.85 -2.96
C ASP A 150 -49.66 16.98 -4.22
N GLY A 151 -50.05 15.72 -3.96
CA GLY A 151 -50.66 14.84 -4.95
C GLY A 151 -51.32 13.62 -4.28
N ASP A 152 -52.57 13.80 -3.87
CA ASP A 152 -53.53 12.76 -3.44
C ASP A 152 -53.43 11.44 -4.22
N GLY A 153 -53.63 10.33 -3.50
CA GLY A 153 -54.45 9.24 -4.04
C GLY A 153 -53.88 7.83 -3.95
N ASP A 154 -54.39 7.11 -2.95
CA ASP A 154 -54.82 5.72 -2.98
C ASP A 154 -53.91 4.55 -2.57
N ASP A 155 -54.59 3.76 -1.74
CA ASP A 155 -54.53 2.32 -1.51
C ASP A 155 -53.43 1.74 -0.62
N GLY A 156 -53.87 1.52 0.62
CA GLY A 156 -53.15 0.82 1.66
C GLY A 156 -52.99 -0.68 1.41
N GLY A 157 -52.08 -1.26 2.19
CA GLY A 157 -51.91 -2.70 2.24
C GLY A 157 -50.61 -3.12 2.90
N ASN A 158 -50.74 -3.39 4.20
CA ASN A 158 -49.91 -4.27 5.03
C ASN A 158 -48.60 -3.73 5.62
N ASP A 159 -48.70 -3.39 6.91
CA ASP A 159 -47.65 -3.59 7.89
C ASP A 159 -47.38 -5.09 8.14
N ASP A 160 -46.19 -5.33 8.69
CA ASP A 160 -45.68 -6.53 9.37
C ASP A 160 -44.81 -7.48 8.55
N GLY A 161 -43.52 -7.16 8.57
CA GLY A 161 -42.44 -8.06 8.17
C GLY A 161 -41.08 -7.38 8.23
N ASP A 162 -40.66 -6.97 9.44
CA ASP A 162 -39.26 -6.65 9.75
C ASP A 162 -38.36 -7.77 9.21
N ASN A 163 -37.74 -7.52 8.07
CA ASN A 163 -36.45 -8.12 7.76
C ASN A 163 -35.46 -7.02 8.03
N ASP A 164 -34.89 -7.10 9.23
CA ASP A 164 -33.65 -6.43 9.63
C ASP A 164 -32.70 -6.46 8.44
N GLY A 165 -32.59 -5.30 7.79
CA GLY A 165 -31.52 -5.00 6.86
C GLY A 165 -30.25 -4.99 7.67
N ASP A 166 -29.67 -6.18 7.80
CA ASP A 166 -28.30 -6.46 8.15
C ASP A 166 -27.40 -5.67 7.17
N ASP A 167 -27.27 -4.38 7.46
CA ASP A 167 -26.28 -3.50 6.85
C ASP A 167 -24.94 -4.02 7.36
N ASP A 168 -24.32 -4.83 6.50
CA ASP A 168 -23.05 -5.54 6.67
C ASP A 168 -21.87 -4.55 6.76
N LEU A 169 -22.02 -3.60 7.69
CA LEU A 169 -20.95 -2.83 8.29
C LEU A 169 -20.20 -3.83 9.16
N VAL A 170 -19.03 -4.26 8.67
CA VAL A 170 -17.98 -4.89 9.48
C VAL A 170 -18.06 -4.27 10.88
N SER A 171 -18.43 -5.06 11.90
CA SER A 171 -18.65 -4.56 13.25
C SER A 171 -17.31 -4.13 13.85
N CYS A 172 -16.82 -2.97 13.44
CA CYS A 172 -15.56 -2.43 13.90
C CYS A 172 -15.72 -2.11 15.39
N ILE A 173 -14.82 -2.68 16.20
CA ILE A 173 -14.81 -2.42 17.63
C ILE A 173 -14.49 -0.94 17.84
N CYS A 174 -15.38 -0.25 18.56
CA CYS A 174 -15.17 1.14 18.92
C CYS A 174 -14.42 1.22 20.25
N PRO A 175 -13.31 1.96 20.33
CA PRO A 175 -12.62 2.15 21.59
C PRO A 175 -13.42 3.01 22.57
N LYS A 176 -13.26 2.73 23.85
CA LYS A 176 -13.88 3.47 24.96
C LYS A 176 -13.31 4.88 25.04
N GLU A 177 -14.18 5.86 25.29
CA GLU A 177 -13.77 7.23 25.57
C GLU A 177 -13.19 7.37 26.96
N GLY A 178 -12.28 8.32 27.13
CA GLY A 178 -11.72 8.68 28.42
C GLY A 178 -10.20 8.60 28.44
N SER A 179 -9.64 8.28 29.60
CA SER A 179 -8.19 8.28 29.81
C SER A 179 -7.55 7.01 29.27
N TRP A 180 -6.45 7.16 28.54
CA TRP A 180 -5.66 6.08 27.97
C TRP A 180 -4.20 6.21 28.37
N ARG A 181 -3.59 5.08 28.74
CA ARG A 181 -2.15 4.97 28.98
C ARG A 181 -1.47 4.50 27.71
N VAL A 182 -0.53 5.29 27.23
CA VAL A 182 0.28 4.98 26.05
C VAL A 182 1.64 4.46 26.49
N SER A 183 2.03 3.33 25.95
CA SER A 183 3.34 2.72 26.16
C SER A 183 4.05 2.67 24.82
N ASN A 184 5.01 3.57 24.65
CA ASN A 184 5.82 3.63 23.46
C ASN A 184 6.96 2.61 23.59
N LEU A 185 6.98 1.58 22.74
CA LEU A 185 7.96 0.49 22.76
C LEU A 185 9.32 0.97 22.22
N PRO A 186 10.43 0.23 22.36
CA PRO A 186 11.70 0.64 21.75
C PRO A 186 11.57 0.89 20.25
N GLY A 187 12.11 2.02 19.78
CA GLY A 187 12.07 2.44 18.37
C GLY A 187 13.46 2.71 17.83
N LYS A 188 13.53 3.13 16.57
CA LYS A 188 14.78 3.59 15.97
C LYS A 188 14.56 4.77 15.05
N MET A 189 15.52 5.66 15.04
CA MET A 189 15.66 6.72 14.04
C MET A 189 16.87 6.39 13.19
N VAL A 190 16.66 6.21 11.90
CA VAL A 190 17.71 5.88 10.92
C VAL A 190 17.93 7.10 10.05
N CYS A 191 19.09 7.73 10.16
CA CYS A 191 19.48 8.85 9.31
C CYS A 191 20.44 8.35 8.22
N THR A 192 20.11 8.67 6.97
CA THR A 192 20.86 8.31 5.77
C THR A 192 21.23 9.57 4.98
N GLY A 193 22.29 9.51 4.16
CA GLY A 193 22.82 10.66 3.43
C GLY A 193 24.33 10.80 3.60
N VAL A 194 24.81 12.02 3.86
CA VAL A 194 26.26 12.33 4.00
C VAL A 194 26.94 11.58 5.15
N MET A 195 26.19 11.19 6.18
CA MET A 195 26.62 10.29 7.24
C MET A 195 25.45 9.38 7.63
N SER A 196 25.74 8.09 7.84
CA SER A 196 24.73 7.13 8.30
C SER A 196 24.82 6.98 9.81
N MET A 197 23.72 7.23 10.50
CA MET A 197 23.62 6.98 11.94
C MET A 197 22.28 6.35 12.28
N THR A 198 22.26 5.54 13.32
CA THR A 198 21.05 4.95 13.88
C THR A 198 20.99 5.30 15.35
N VAL A 199 19.95 6.03 15.73
CA VAL A 199 19.70 6.44 17.11
C VAL A 199 18.60 5.53 17.69
N PRO A 200 18.87 4.76 18.75
CA PRO A 200 17.85 3.97 19.43
C PRO A 200 16.93 4.89 20.24
N LEU A 201 15.62 4.67 20.15
CA LEU A 201 14.63 5.38 20.95
C LEU A 201 14.24 4.55 22.17
N ALA A 202 14.48 5.09 23.35
CA ALA A 202 14.18 4.42 24.62
C ALA A 202 12.67 4.31 24.85
N PRO A 203 12.18 3.21 25.46
CA PRO A 203 10.76 3.04 25.80
C PRO A 203 10.28 4.17 26.72
N SER A 204 9.07 4.68 26.49
CA SER A 204 8.44 5.74 27.30
C SER A 204 6.98 5.40 27.58
N ARG A 205 6.40 6.06 28.58
CA ARG A 205 5.01 5.87 28.99
C ARG A 205 4.37 7.22 29.23
N ASP A 206 3.25 7.42 28.59
CA ASP A 206 2.52 8.68 28.54
C ASP A 206 1.03 8.41 28.83
N THR A 207 0.26 9.46 29.06
CA THR A 207 -1.19 9.36 29.30
C THR A 207 -1.89 10.45 28.51
N GLY A 208 -2.97 10.09 27.82
CA GLY A 208 -3.80 11.08 27.15
C GLY A 208 -5.27 10.69 27.21
N VAL A 209 -6.08 11.47 26.51
CA VAL A 209 -7.53 11.32 26.47
C VAL A 209 -7.94 11.01 25.04
N ILE A 210 -8.84 10.03 24.88
CA ILE A 210 -9.49 9.71 23.62
C ILE A 210 -10.97 10.11 23.73
N GLU A 211 -11.42 10.90 22.77
CA GLU A 211 -12.83 11.24 22.55
C GLU A 211 -13.26 10.64 21.22
N LYS A 212 -14.49 10.12 21.14
CA LYS A 212 -15.02 9.57 19.89
C LYS A 212 -15.93 10.60 19.24
N SER A 213 -15.93 10.62 17.92
CA SER A 213 -16.84 11.44 17.13
C SER A 213 -17.39 10.62 15.97
N ASN A 214 -18.51 11.07 15.40
CA ASN A 214 -19.15 10.47 14.21
C ASN A 214 -19.34 8.94 14.34
N SER A 215 -19.94 8.47 15.44
CA SER A 215 -20.18 7.04 15.69
C SER A 215 -18.90 6.18 15.56
N CYS A 216 -17.80 6.68 16.12
CA CYS A 216 -16.48 6.05 16.08
C CYS A 216 -15.84 6.00 14.69
N ARG A 217 -16.23 6.87 13.76
CA ARG A 217 -15.46 7.09 12.52
C ARG A 217 -14.25 7.99 12.75
N THR A 218 -14.30 8.84 13.76
CA THR A 218 -13.19 9.74 14.10
C THR A 218 -12.90 9.61 15.59
N LEU A 219 -11.61 9.56 15.95
CA LEU A 219 -11.14 9.63 17.33
C LEU A 219 -10.27 10.86 17.49
N THR A 220 -10.49 11.62 18.53
CA THR A 220 -9.67 12.77 18.88
C THR A 220 -8.81 12.38 20.07
N ALA A 221 -7.50 12.47 19.92
CA ALA A 221 -6.57 12.14 20.98
C ALA A 221 -5.79 13.36 21.45
N SER A 222 -5.83 13.64 22.74
CA SER A 222 -5.12 14.77 23.35
C SER A 222 -4.16 14.30 24.44
N GLY A 223 -3.06 15.02 24.66
CA GLY A 223 -2.05 14.66 25.67
C GLY A 223 -1.20 13.44 25.32
N LEU A 224 -1.29 12.94 24.08
CA LEU A 224 -0.45 11.83 23.58
C LEU A 224 0.93 12.26 23.09
N SER A 225 1.17 13.55 22.99
CA SER A 225 2.43 14.16 22.56
C SER A 225 2.91 15.16 23.62
N GLU A 226 4.23 15.37 23.68
CA GLU A 226 4.86 16.31 24.63
C GLU A 226 4.38 17.76 24.40
N ASP A 227 3.91 18.08 23.20
CA ASP A 227 3.41 19.41 22.81
C ASP A 227 1.89 19.58 23.05
N GLU A 228 1.23 18.60 23.71
CA GLU A 228 -0.22 18.54 23.92
C GLU A 228 -1.05 18.63 22.63
N ALA A 229 -0.43 18.42 21.47
CA ALA A 229 -1.10 18.50 20.18
C ALA A 229 -2.21 17.45 20.11
N THR A 230 -3.41 17.92 19.79
CA THR A 230 -4.57 17.07 19.53
C THR A 230 -4.41 16.40 18.18
N ILE A 231 -4.48 15.08 18.16
CA ILE A 231 -4.37 14.25 16.97
C ILE A 231 -5.78 13.79 16.60
N GLU A 232 -6.19 14.08 15.38
CA GLU A 232 -7.43 13.55 14.81
C GLU A 232 -7.12 12.26 14.05
N PHE A 233 -7.82 11.19 14.43
CA PHE A 233 -7.67 9.86 13.88
C PHE A 233 -8.93 9.49 13.09
N ASN A 234 -8.78 9.20 11.81
CA ASN A 234 -9.87 8.81 10.94
C ASN A 234 -9.86 7.30 10.71
N ARG A 235 -11.03 6.67 10.85
CA ARG A 235 -11.23 5.23 10.67
C ARG A 235 -11.18 4.87 9.19
N THR A 236 -10.37 3.89 8.87
CA THR A 236 -10.25 3.24 7.57
C THR A 236 -11.28 2.12 7.42
N ALA A 237 -11.51 1.65 6.19
CA ALA A 237 -12.39 0.52 5.92
C ALA A 237 -11.98 -0.78 6.65
N ASN A 238 -10.69 -0.94 7.00
CA ASN A 238 -10.15 -2.09 7.70
C ASN A 238 -10.26 -2.00 9.24
N CYS A 239 -11.13 -1.13 9.76
CA CYS A 239 -11.27 -0.83 11.20
C CYS A 239 -10.00 -0.32 11.91
N ASN A 240 -8.96 0.07 11.15
CA ASN A 240 -7.79 0.77 11.68
C ASN A 240 -8.04 2.28 11.65
N TYR A 241 -7.43 3.05 12.54
CA TYR A 241 -7.46 4.50 12.48
C TYR A 241 -6.11 5.06 12.06
N ILE A 242 -6.12 6.11 11.27
CA ILE A 242 -4.93 6.82 10.85
C ILE A 242 -5.04 8.27 11.27
N GLY A 243 -3.97 8.83 11.79
CA GLY A 243 -3.92 10.22 12.22
C GLY A 243 -2.53 10.77 11.99
N THR A 244 -2.46 12.06 11.65
CA THR A 244 -1.19 12.71 11.41
C THR A 244 -1.12 13.96 12.27
N VAL A 245 0.02 14.18 12.90
CA VAL A 245 0.27 15.41 13.67
C VAL A 245 1.51 16.09 13.13
N GLY A 246 1.36 17.38 12.84
CA GLY A 246 2.49 18.26 12.55
C GLY A 246 3.12 18.72 13.86
N GLY A 247 4.44 18.81 13.86
CA GLY A 247 5.22 19.39 14.95
C GLY A 247 6.43 20.13 14.40
N SER A 248 7.20 20.73 15.30
CA SER A 248 8.51 21.27 14.95
C SER A 248 9.53 20.91 16.00
N HIS A 249 10.67 20.36 15.61
CA HIS A 249 11.79 20.15 16.51
C HIS A 249 12.96 21.01 16.05
N GLU A 250 13.45 21.88 16.94
CA GLU A 250 14.52 22.84 16.63
C GLU A 250 14.23 23.69 15.37
N GLY A 251 12.95 24.02 15.12
CA GLY A 251 12.52 24.81 13.97
C GLY A 251 12.40 24.02 12.65
N ILE A 252 12.59 22.71 12.68
CA ILE A 252 12.36 21.82 11.53
C ILE A 252 10.93 21.30 11.60
N PRO A 253 10.08 21.57 10.60
CA PRO A 253 8.75 20.96 10.56
C PRO A 253 8.90 19.45 10.42
N MET A 254 8.20 18.72 11.28
CA MET A 254 8.14 17.27 11.25
C MET A 254 6.69 16.85 11.20
N GLU A 255 6.40 15.85 10.40
CA GLU A 255 5.09 15.22 10.32
C GLU A 255 5.22 13.81 10.87
N ILE A 256 4.36 13.45 11.81
CA ILE A 256 4.34 12.12 12.42
C ILE A 256 3.01 11.48 12.06
N ASP A 257 3.09 10.40 11.31
CA ASP A 257 1.98 9.54 10.95
C ASP A 257 1.79 8.49 12.04
N PHE A 258 0.54 8.34 12.47
CA PHE A 258 0.11 7.35 13.44
C PHE A 258 -0.88 6.40 12.79
N THR A 259 -0.67 5.12 13.04
CA THR A 259 -1.60 4.06 12.69
C THR A 259 -2.05 3.37 13.97
N LEU A 260 -3.35 3.23 14.16
CA LEU A 260 -3.99 2.58 15.29
C LEU A 260 -4.77 1.37 14.79
N ASN A 261 -4.54 0.23 15.43
CA ASN A 261 -5.31 -0.98 15.30
C ASN A 261 -6.01 -1.24 16.63
N VAL A 262 -7.34 -1.27 16.59
CA VAL A 262 -8.17 -1.50 17.77
C VAL A 262 -8.32 -3.00 17.96
N ALA A 263 -7.76 -3.51 19.06
CA ALA A 263 -7.86 -4.93 19.40
C ALA A 263 -9.16 -5.20 20.17
N ASP A 264 -9.47 -4.33 21.13
CA ASP A 264 -10.71 -4.33 21.91
C ASP A 264 -11.08 -2.91 22.37
N GLU A 265 -12.21 -2.74 23.06
CA GLU A 265 -12.68 -1.42 23.53
C GLU A 265 -11.71 -0.73 24.52
N SER A 266 -10.81 -1.50 25.15
CA SER A 266 -9.88 -1.07 26.19
C SER A 266 -8.41 -1.19 25.79
N SER A 267 -8.10 -1.70 24.60
CA SER A 267 -6.76 -2.01 24.14
C SER A 267 -6.60 -1.72 22.66
N MET A 268 -5.59 -0.92 22.35
CA MET A 268 -5.22 -0.58 20.98
C MET A 268 -3.71 -0.69 20.81
N SER A 269 -3.25 -0.99 19.61
CA SER A 269 -1.83 -0.99 19.26
C SER A 269 -1.60 -0.16 18.01
N GLY A 270 -0.39 0.36 17.84
CA GLY A 270 -0.14 1.25 16.73
C GLY A 270 1.32 1.34 16.34
N LYS A 271 1.53 2.00 15.21
CA LYS A 271 2.87 2.38 14.74
C LYS A 271 2.87 3.86 14.45
N LEU A 272 3.93 4.51 14.89
CA LEU A 272 4.26 5.86 14.47
C LEU A 272 5.40 5.80 13.45
N HIS A 273 5.30 6.64 12.44
CA HIS A 273 6.27 6.79 11.38
C HIS A 273 6.48 8.28 11.11
N SER A 274 7.72 8.67 10.87
CA SER A 274 8.02 10.04 10.47
C SER A 274 9.26 10.05 9.59
N VAL A 275 9.24 10.90 8.57
CA VAL A 275 10.37 11.11 7.67
C VAL A 275 10.67 12.60 7.65
N VAL A 276 11.88 12.96 8.07
CA VAL A 276 12.39 14.33 8.01
C VAL A 276 13.63 14.37 7.14
N SER A 277 13.69 15.34 6.23
CA SER A 277 14.85 15.55 5.36
C SER A 277 15.39 16.96 5.54
N GLN A 278 16.67 17.07 5.92
CA GLN A 278 17.34 18.35 6.10
C GLN A 278 18.83 18.26 5.74
N GLN A 279 19.37 19.29 5.07
CA GLN A 279 20.81 19.42 4.77
C GLN A 279 21.42 18.19 4.07
N GLY A 280 20.65 17.50 3.21
CA GLY A 280 21.11 16.29 2.51
C GLY A 280 21.16 15.03 3.37
N MET A 281 20.50 15.04 4.53
CA MET A 281 20.24 13.87 5.38
C MET A 281 18.75 13.61 5.48
N THR A 282 18.35 12.35 5.36
CA THR A 282 16.97 11.89 5.58
C THR A 282 16.94 10.97 6.79
N CYS A 283 16.24 11.40 7.83
CA CYS A 283 16.01 10.64 9.04
C CYS A 283 14.60 10.05 9.03
N THR A 284 14.54 8.73 9.10
CA THR A 284 13.29 7.98 9.21
C THR A 284 13.15 7.46 10.63
N MET A 285 12.14 7.94 11.34
CA MET A 285 11.75 7.45 12.65
C MET A 285 10.63 6.42 12.51
N SER A 286 10.76 5.30 13.21
CA SER A 286 9.67 4.33 13.33
C SER A 286 9.67 3.70 14.72
N ARG A 287 8.47 3.60 15.30
CA ARG A 287 8.28 3.06 16.64
C ARG A 287 6.88 2.46 16.77
N ASN A 288 6.77 1.35 17.49
CA ASN A 288 5.49 0.77 17.85
C ASN A 288 5.03 1.29 19.21
N TYR A 289 3.74 1.35 19.43
CA TYR A 289 3.17 1.72 20.73
C TYR A 289 1.91 0.92 21.02
N THR A 290 1.56 0.84 22.29
CA THR A 290 0.32 0.20 22.77
C THR A 290 -0.41 1.14 23.69
N MET A 291 -1.73 1.19 23.59
CA MET A 291 -2.61 2.02 24.39
C MET A 291 -3.57 1.13 25.17
N ASN A 292 -3.75 1.40 26.46
CA ASN A 292 -4.75 0.72 27.28
C ASN A 292 -5.60 1.75 28.01
N ALA A 293 -6.91 1.54 28.06
CA ALA A 293 -7.83 2.38 28.81
C ALA A 293 -7.45 2.36 30.30
N VAL A 294 -7.57 3.51 30.94
CA VAL A 294 -7.41 3.67 32.39
C VAL A 294 -8.81 3.79 32.96
N ASP A 295 -9.15 2.87 33.87
CA ASP A 295 -10.42 2.88 34.60
C ASP A 295 -10.58 4.09 35.52
#